data_AF-A0A3R9T6W5-F1
#
_entry.id   AF-A0A3R9T6W5-F1
#
_cell.length_a   1.000
_cell.length_b   1.000
_cell.length_c   1.000
_cell.angle_alpha   90.00
_cell.angle_beta   90.00
_cell.angle_gamma   90.00
#
_symmetry.space_group_name_H-M   'P 1'
#
loop_
_entity.id
_entity.type
_entity.pdbx_description
1 polymer ?
#
loop_
_entity_poly.entity_id
_entity_poly.type
_entity_poly.pdbx_seq_one_letter_code
_entity_poly.pdbx_strand_id
1 'polypeptide(L)' 'MAKFKAKTNFFMAKTGQQFDANNEYEMTVAEADEINRQTLAEYGDKWLEEIEQVVPSQEPTSDVIPGLSENPDYLI' A
#
# COMPACT_ATOMS: atom_id res chain seq x y z
N MET A 1 -3.06 -10.72 5.22
CA MET A 1 -2.44 -10.65 3.88
C MET A 1 -1.46 -9.50 3.90
N ALA A 2 -0.35 -9.62 3.16
CA ALA A 2 0.61 -8.53 2.99
C ALA A 2 0.42 -7.91 1.60
N LYS A 3 0.83 -6.66 1.44
CA LYS A 3 0.79 -5.97 0.16
C LYS A 3 2.17 -6.03 -0.47
N PHE A 4 2.20 -6.35 -1.76
CA PHE A 4 3.42 -6.43 -2.55
C PHE A 4 3.29 -5.53 -3.77
N LYS A 5 4.35 -4.81 -4.07
CA LYS A 5 4.47 -4.01 -5.28
C LYS A 5 5.28 -4.77 -6.31
N ALA A 6 4.75 -4.88 -7.53
CA ALA A 6 5.49 -5.45 -8.64
C ALA A 6 6.52 -4.43 -9.18
N LYS A 7 7.79 -4.85 -9.24
CA LYS A 7 8.90 -4.02 -9.75
C LYS A 7 8.93 -3.96 -11.28
N THR A 8 8.35 -4.95 -11.95
CA THR A 8 8.28 -5.06 -13.41
C THR A 8 6.96 -5.68 -13.84
N ASN A 9 6.65 -5.62 -15.13
CA ASN A 9 5.48 -6.31 -15.70
C ASN A 9 5.85 -7.77 -15.95
N PHE A 10 5.07 -8.71 -15.44
CA PHE A 10 5.28 -10.13 -15.66
C PHE A 10 3.98 -10.93 -15.61
N PHE A 11 4.00 -12.10 -16.23
CA PHE A 11 2.86 -13.01 -16.25
C PHE A 11 3.19 -14.30 -15.51
N MET A 12 2.35 -14.65 -14.54
CA MET A 12 2.44 -15.90 -13.79
C MET A 12 1.65 -16.98 -14.52
N ALA A 13 2.35 -17.83 -15.27
CA ALA A 13 1.71 -18.93 -16.00
C ALA A 13 1.00 -19.95 -15.10
N LYS A 14 1.50 -20.17 -13.87
CA LYS A 14 0.91 -21.10 -12.90
C LYS A 14 -0.51 -20.69 -12.47
N THR A 15 -0.72 -19.40 -12.22
CA THR A 15 -1.99 -18.89 -11.70
C THR A 15 -2.82 -18.19 -12.78
N GLY A 16 -2.23 -17.92 -13.95
CA GLY A 16 -2.83 -17.10 -15.00
C GLY A 16 -2.91 -15.61 -14.64
N GLN A 17 -2.19 -15.17 -13.61
CA GLN A 17 -2.25 -13.79 -13.13
C GLN A 17 -1.23 -12.91 -13.84
N GLN A 18 -1.66 -11.74 -14.30
CA GLN A 18 -0.77 -10.69 -14.79
C GLN A 18 -0.42 -9.73 -13.64
N PHE A 19 0.86 -9.42 -13.55
CA PHE A 19 1.42 -8.41 -12.66
C PHE A 19 1.95 -7.26 -13.51
N ASP A 20 1.52 -6.06 -13.18
CA ASP A 20 1.92 -4.84 -13.86
C ASP A 20 2.83 -4.04 -12.94
N ALA A 21 3.87 -3.45 -13.53
CA ALA A 21 4.85 -2.68 -12.79
C ALA A 21 4.18 -1.52 -12.05
N ASN A 22 4.60 -1.29 -10.80
CA ASN A 22 4.06 -0.30 -9.88
C ASN A 22 2.64 -0.54 -9.35
N ASN A 23 1.96 -1.62 -9.75
CA ASN A 23 0.71 -2.01 -9.10
C ASN A 23 0.95 -2.76 -7.80
N GLU A 24 0.00 -2.58 -6.88
CA GLU A 24 -0.05 -3.22 -5.57
C GLU A 24 -0.94 -4.45 -5.63
N TYR A 25 -0.45 -5.55 -5.07
CA TYR A 25 -1.13 -6.84 -5.03
C TYR A 25 -1.19 -7.32 -3.59
N GLU A 26 -2.39 -7.66 -3.12
CA GLU A 26 -2.57 -8.25 -1.80
C GLU A 26 -2.51 -9.78 -1.90
N MET A 27 -1.53 -10.39 -1.24
CA MET A 27 -1.34 -11.84 -1.23
C MET A 27 -0.67 -12.31 0.07
N THR A 28 -0.52 -13.62 0.24
CA THR A 28 0.26 -14.14 1.37
C THR A 28 1.76 -13.98 1.13
N VAL A 29 2.53 -13.84 2.22
CA VAL A 29 4.00 -13.81 2.16
C VAL A 29 4.54 -15.11 1.54
N ALA A 30 3.88 -16.25 1.79
CA ALA A 30 4.25 -17.54 1.21
C ALA A 30 4.12 -17.56 -0.32
N GLU A 31 3.02 -17.01 -0.86
CA GLU A 31 2.83 -16.87 -2.31
C GLU A 31 3.89 -15.95 -2.90
N ALA A 32 4.06 -14.75 -2.33
CA ALA A 32 5.05 -13.78 -2.81
C ALA A 32 6.48 -14.34 -2.79
N ASP A 33 6.86 -15.11 -1.76
CA ASP A 33 8.15 -15.77 -1.65
C ASP A 33 8.33 -16.87 -2.72
N GLU A 34 7.27 -17.62 -3.04
CA GLU A 34 7.31 -18.57 -4.17
C GLU A 34 7.49 -17.86 -5.53
N ILE A 35 6.84 -16.72 -5.75
CA ILE A 35 7.05 -15.89 -6.95
C ILE A 35 8.49 -15.38 -7.01
N ASN A 36 8.97 -14.82 -5.90
CA ASN A 36 10.32 -14.26 -5.81
C ASN A 36 11.40 -15.34 -5.97
N ARG A 37 11.19 -16.56 -5.47
CA ARG A 37 12.12 -17.68 -5.70
C ARG A 37 12.18 -18.10 -7.16
N GLN A 38 11.05 -18.14 -7.86
CA GLN A 38 11.00 -18.47 -9.28
C GLN A 38 11.70 -17.40 -10.13
N THR A 39 11.35 -16.14 -9.89
CA THR A 39 11.91 -15.00 -10.64
C THR A 39 13.41 -14.81 -10.35
N LEU A 40 13.85 -15.04 -9.11
CA LEU A 40 15.26 -15.05 -8.75
C LEU A 40 16.03 -16.20 -9.43
N ALA A 41 15.44 -17.39 -9.54
CA ALA A 41 16.08 -18.52 -10.20
C ALA A 41 16.17 -18.35 -11.72
N GLU A 42 15.15 -17.75 -12.35
CA GLU A 42 15.06 -17.60 -13.81
C GLU A 42 15.78 -16.33 -14.32
N TYR A 43 15.69 -15.22 -13.57
CA TYR A 43 16.18 -13.91 -13.99
C TYR A 43 17.26 -13.31 -13.07
N GLY A 44 17.54 -13.93 -11.92
CA GLY A 44 18.53 -13.42 -10.97
C GLY A 44 18.05 -12.28 -10.08
N ASP A 45 16.75 -11.94 -10.11
CA ASP A 45 16.18 -10.81 -9.36
C ASP A 45 14.80 -11.12 -8.77
N LYS A 46 14.48 -10.48 -7.65
CA LYS A 46 13.14 -10.55 -7.03
C LYS A 46 12.22 -9.51 -7.66
N TRP A 47 11.04 -9.92 -8.10
CA TRP A 47 10.10 -9.05 -8.82
C TRP A 47 8.96 -8.49 -7.98
N LEU A 48 8.72 -9.06 -6.80
CA LEU A 48 7.77 -8.55 -5.82
C LEU A 48 8.51 -7.98 -4.61
N GLU A 49 8.15 -6.75 -4.24
CA GLU A 49 8.65 -6.07 -3.05
C GLU A 49 7.53 -5.92 -2.04
N GLU A 50 7.74 -6.36 -0.81
CA GLU A 50 6.77 -6.15 0.26
C GLU A 50 6.70 -4.66 0.58
N ILE A 51 5.49 -4.10 0.51
CA ILE A 51 5.25 -2.73 0.93
C ILE A 51 4.62 -2.78 2.32
N GLU A 52 5.32 -2.19 3.29
CA GLU A 52 4.72 -1.95 4.60
C GLU A 52 3.47 -1.12 4.37
N GLN A 53 2.32 -1.61 4.88
CA GLN A 53 1.14 -0.78 4.97
C GLN A 53 1.46 0.34 5.95
N VAL A 54 2.00 1.44 5.44
CA VAL A 54 1.77 2.74 6.04
C VAL A 54 0.27 2.94 5.90
N VAL A 55 -0.49 2.40 6.84
CA VAL A 55 -1.78 2.98 7.18
C VAL A 55 -1.45 4.46 7.31
N PRO A 56 -2.04 5.36 6.50
CA PRO A 56 -2.00 6.74 6.91
C PRO A 56 -2.64 6.69 8.30
N SER A 57 -1.82 6.87 9.34
CA SER A 57 -2.34 7.32 10.61
C SER A 57 -3.16 8.52 10.19
N GLN A 58 -4.47 8.35 10.15
CA GLN A 58 -5.36 9.48 10.24
C GLN A 58 -4.96 10.07 11.57
N GLU A 59 -4.03 11.03 11.53
CA GLU A 59 -3.85 11.98 12.60
C GLU A 59 -5.28 12.41 12.91
N PRO A 60 -5.76 12.18 14.15
CA PRO A 60 -7.06 12.74 14.50
C PRO A 60 -6.90 14.22 14.21
N THR A 61 -7.71 14.74 13.30
CA THR A 61 -7.83 16.18 13.04
C THR A 61 -8.41 16.79 14.32
N SER A 62 -7.60 16.86 15.37
CA SER A 62 -7.81 17.67 16.55
C SER A 62 -7.41 19.07 16.17
N ASP A 63 -8.19 19.70 15.30
CA ASP A 63 -8.14 21.15 15.09
C ASP A 63 -9.50 21.64 14.57
N VAL A 64 -10.53 21.44 15.39
CA VAL A 64 -11.62 22.40 15.48
C VAL A 64 -11.72 22.79 16.94
N ILE A 65 -11.17 23.95 17.26
CA ILE A 65 -11.28 24.64 18.54
C ILE A 65 -12.77 24.79 18.89
N PRO A 66 -13.25 24.36 20.07
CA PRO A 66 -14.58 24.72 20.54
C PRO A 66 -14.53 26.18 21.02
N GLY A 67 -14.69 27.13 20.10
CA GLY A 67 -14.48 28.54 20.40
C GLY A 67 -15.08 29.55 19.43
N LEU A 68 -15.97 29.13 18.52
CA LEU A 68 -16.74 30.10 17.71
C LEU A 68 -18.12 30.32 18.32
N SER A 69 -18.18 31.19 19.31
CA SER A 69 -19.36 32.00 19.60
C SER A 69 -18.91 33.37 20.05
N GLU A 70 -18.19 34.07 19.17
CA GLU A 70 -17.99 35.52 19.27
C GLU A 70 -19.33 36.20 18.99
N ASN A 71 -20.20 36.27 20.00
CA ASN A 71 -21.28 37.25 20.07
C ASN A 71 -21.60 37.46 21.55
N PRO A 72 -21.14 38.59 22.10
CA PRO A 72 -22.11 39.41 22.78
C PRO A 72 -22.16 40.78 22.11
N ASP A 73 -23.31 41.03 21.49
CA ASP A 73 -23.81 42.33 21.09
C ASP A 73 -23.76 43.26 22.31
N TYR A 74 -22.69 44.05 22.41
CA TYR A 74 -22.55 45.11 23.39
C TYR A 74 -22.30 46.43 22.64
N LEU A 75 -23.35 47.26 22.69
CA LEU A 75 -23.34 48.73 22.74
C LEU A 75 -22.76 49.47 21.53
N ILE A 76 -23.65 50.12 20.77
CA ILE A 76 -23.76 51.59 20.65
C ILE A 76 -25.22 51.96 20.38
#